data_AF-A0A511TD63-F1
#
_entry.id   AF-A0A511TD63-F1
#
_cell.length_a   1.000
_cell.length_b   1.000
_cell.length_c   1.000
_cell.angle_alpha   90.00
_cell.angle_beta   90.00
_cell.angle_gamma   90.00
#
_symmetry.space_group_name_H-M   'P 1'
#
loop_
_entity.id
_entity.type
_entity.pdbx_description
1 polymer ?
#
loop_
_entity_poly.entity_id
_entity_poly.type
_entity_poly.pdbx_seq_one_letter_code
_entity_poly.pdbx_strand_id
1 'polypeptide(L)'
;MKPRQLLTGGALACACATVLFVYQGHERDELLQRASTTEPLTAQRQEPAPAPKPTPPTLPREARVEVAVPPPMAPGPTAPPPEPASPPREAPVTSPPPPLSTAQLRQRLEDYFGDEPFDPAWARSAEQLATDGVRAALPTAAQLRSIQCRASLCRIETEHGDSEQSLSFVHTAFMNPERQVWNAAFVTVRGEDSTEDRIVTVTYLAREGVELPMERLLSSSNPL
;
A
#
# COMPACT_ATOMS: atom_id res chain seq x y z
N MET A 1 36.91 30.20 -49.49
CA MET A 1 35.44 30.38 -49.36
C MET A 1 34.91 29.23 -48.51
N LYS A 2 34.18 29.32 -47.39
CA LYS A 2 33.67 30.44 -46.57
C LYS A 2 33.26 29.83 -45.19
N PRO A 3 34.00 30.04 -44.07
CA PRO A 3 33.72 29.39 -42.76
C PRO A 3 32.74 30.17 -41.87
N ARG A 4 31.82 30.96 -42.45
CA ARG A 4 31.02 31.96 -41.71
C ARG A 4 29.56 31.58 -41.45
N GLN A 5 29.07 30.42 -41.89
CA GLN A 5 27.64 30.07 -41.78
C GLN A 5 27.25 29.16 -40.61
N LEU A 6 28.21 28.52 -39.92
CA LEU A 6 27.90 27.63 -38.79
C LEU A 6 27.74 28.35 -37.44
N LEU A 7 28.24 29.58 -37.31
CA LEU A 7 28.20 30.33 -36.05
C LEU A 7 26.88 31.08 -35.79
N THR A 8 26.08 31.35 -36.83
CA THR A 8 24.82 32.09 -36.68
C THR A 8 23.61 31.22 -36.30
N GLY A 9 23.65 29.91 -36.56
CA GLY A 9 22.56 28.99 -36.21
C GLY A 9 22.50 28.65 -34.71
N GLY A 10 23.66 28.47 -34.07
CA GLY A 10 23.73 28.10 -32.66
C GLY A 10 23.30 29.21 -31.69
N ALA A 11 23.59 30.47 -32.02
CA ALA A 11 23.23 31.61 -31.18
C ALA A 11 21.71 31.87 -31.15
N LEU A 12 21.01 31.67 -32.26
CA LEU A 12 19.56 31.89 -32.35
C LEU A 12 18.77 30.83 -31.56
N ALA A 13 19.21 29.57 -31.57
CA ALA A 13 18.58 28.50 -30.81
C ALA A 13 18.72 28.68 -29.28
N CYS A 14 19.88 29.12 -28.80
CA CYS A 14 20.07 29.43 -27.37
C CYS A 14 19.21 30.62 -26.91
N ALA A 15 19.06 31.65 -27.75
CA ALA A 15 18.21 32.79 -27.44
C ALA A 15 16.73 32.40 -27.35
N CYS A 16 16.23 31.54 -28.26
CA CYS A 16 14.85 31.06 -28.19
C CYS A 16 14.59 30.19 -26.95
N ALA A 17 15.54 29.31 -26.58
CA ALA A 17 15.40 28.45 -25.41
C ALA A 17 15.37 29.24 -24.10
N THR A 18 16.20 30.29 -23.97
CA THR A 18 16.23 31.15 -22.77
C THR A 18 14.95 31.99 -22.64
N VAL A 19 14.42 32.53 -23.74
CA VAL A 19 13.14 33.26 -23.71
C VAL A 19 11.98 32.34 -23.31
N LEU A 20 11.91 31.11 -23.84
CA LEU A 20 10.88 30.14 -23.46
C LEU A 20 10.99 29.73 -21.98
N PHE A 21 12.21 29.55 -21.46
CA PHE A 21 12.41 29.19 -20.05
C PHE A 21 12.00 30.32 -19.10
N VAL A 22 12.29 31.58 -19.47
CA VAL A 22 11.86 32.77 -18.72
C VAL A 22 10.34 32.93 -18.77
N TYR A 23 9.72 32.69 -19.93
CA TYR A 23 8.27 32.77 -20.08
C TYR A 23 7.54 31.69 -19.27
N GLN A 24 8.06 30.44 -19.27
CA GLN A 24 7.51 29.36 -18.45
C GLN A 24 7.73 29.56 -16.95
N GLY A 25 8.83 30.19 -16.55
CA GLY A 25 9.06 30.60 -15.15
C GLY A 25 8.03 31.64 -14.69
N HIS A 26 7.77 32.67 -15.51
CA HIS A 26 6.83 33.73 -15.19
C HIS A 26 5.38 33.21 -15.02
N GLU A 27 4.92 32.31 -15.89
CA GLU A 27 3.59 31.68 -15.77
C GLU A 27 3.44 30.86 -14.49
N ARG A 28 4.49 30.14 -14.07
CA ARG A 28 4.51 29.40 -12.80
C ARG A 28 4.43 30.31 -11.59
N ASP A 29 5.17 31.42 -11.61
CA ASP A 29 5.17 32.37 -10.51
C ASP A 29 3.81 33.07 -10.36
N GLU A 30 3.14 33.41 -11.47
CA GLU A 30 1.77 33.95 -11.41
C GLU A 30 0.76 32.95 -10.83
N LEU A 31 0.86 31.66 -11.17
CA LEU A 31 -0.01 30.62 -10.61
C LEU A 31 0.23 30.43 -9.10
N LEU A 32 1.49 30.44 -8.66
CA LEU A 32 1.84 30.33 -7.24
C LEU A 32 1.40 31.58 -6.45
N GLN A 33 1.54 32.77 -7.05
CA GLN A 33 1.05 34.01 -6.46
C GLN A 33 -0.48 33.99 -6.31
N ARG A 34 -1.21 33.52 -7.33
CA ARG A 34 -2.68 33.42 -7.31
C ARG A 34 -3.17 32.39 -6.31
N ALA A 35 -2.48 31.25 -6.18
CA ALA A 35 -2.74 30.26 -5.15
C ALA A 35 -2.50 30.82 -3.74
N SER A 36 -1.47 31.65 -3.57
CA SER A 36 -1.09 32.24 -2.28
C SER A 36 -1.97 33.43 -1.85
N THR A 37 -2.62 34.12 -2.80
CA THR A 37 -3.50 35.26 -2.52
C THR A 37 -4.94 34.84 -2.20
N THR A 38 -5.25 33.55 -2.30
CA THR A 38 -6.55 33.02 -1.89
C THR A 38 -6.54 32.83 -0.37
N GLU A 39 -6.73 33.94 0.36
CA GLU A 39 -7.05 33.88 1.80
C GLU A 39 -8.28 33.00 2.02
N PRO A 40 -8.33 32.23 3.13
CA PRO A 40 -9.47 31.40 3.44
C PRO A 40 -10.64 32.33 3.76
N LEU A 41 -11.62 32.40 2.86
CA LEU A 41 -12.90 32.99 3.16
C LEU A 41 -13.40 32.32 4.44
N THR A 42 -13.48 33.12 5.49
CA THR A 42 -13.82 32.75 6.85
C THR A 42 -15.26 32.22 6.83
N ALA A 43 -15.42 30.94 6.53
CA ALA A 43 -16.66 30.24 6.75
C ALA A 43 -16.82 30.16 8.28
N GLN A 44 -17.51 31.16 8.82
CA GLN A 44 -18.03 31.16 10.18
C GLN A 44 -18.94 29.92 10.33
N ARG A 45 -18.34 28.78 10.66
CA ARG A 45 -19.09 27.58 11.00
C ARG A 45 -19.53 27.74 12.44
N GLN A 46 -20.79 28.12 12.58
CA GLN A 46 -21.59 28.07 13.80
C GLN A 46 -21.24 26.83 14.64
N GLU A 47 -20.81 27.08 15.88
CA GLU A 47 -20.53 26.08 16.90
C GLU A 47 -21.81 25.28 17.21
N PRO A 48 -21.85 23.96 16.99
CA PRO A 48 -22.95 23.14 17.48
C PRO A 48 -22.88 23.04 19.00
N ALA A 49 -24.03 23.17 19.66
CA ALA A 49 -24.19 23.10 21.11
C ALA A 49 -23.43 21.92 21.77
N PRO A 50 -22.96 22.08 23.02
CA PRO A 50 -22.15 21.07 23.69
C PRO A 50 -22.95 19.78 23.91
N ALA A 51 -22.42 18.67 23.42
CA ALA A 51 -22.92 17.33 23.70
C ALA A 51 -22.82 17.00 25.21
N PRO A 52 -23.75 16.22 25.77
CA PRO A 52 -23.67 15.79 27.17
C PRO A 52 -22.45 14.88 27.39
N LYS A 53 -21.77 15.11 28.52
CA LYS A 53 -20.51 14.44 28.92
C LYS A 53 -20.66 12.91 28.93
N PRO A 54 -19.66 12.15 28.42
CA PRO A 54 -19.63 10.70 28.57
C PRO A 54 -19.39 10.30 30.03
N THR A 55 -20.27 9.47 30.58
CA THR A 55 -20.07 8.80 31.86
C THR A 55 -18.92 7.78 31.73
N PRO A 56 -17.94 7.75 32.65
CA PRO A 56 -16.86 6.77 32.58
C PRO A 56 -17.39 5.35 32.85
N PRO A 57 -16.84 4.31 32.18
CA PRO A 57 -17.20 2.93 32.47
C PRO A 57 -16.67 2.53 33.86
N THR A 58 -17.57 2.06 34.71
CA THR A 58 -17.25 1.43 35.99
C THR A 58 -16.47 0.14 35.73
N LEU A 59 -15.19 0.10 36.11
CA LEU A 59 -14.36 -1.10 36.10
C LEU A 59 -14.92 -2.14 37.09
N PRO A 60 -15.15 -3.40 36.69
CA PRO A 60 -15.43 -4.48 37.64
C PRO A 60 -14.18 -4.77 38.47
N ARG A 61 -14.34 -4.58 39.78
CA ARG A 61 -13.39 -4.89 40.85
C ARG A 61 -12.89 -6.34 40.76
N GLU A 62 -11.59 -6.51 40.58
CA GLU A 62 -10.91 -7.81 40.68
C GLU A 62 -11.22 -8.47 42.03
N ALA A 63 -11.92 -9.60 41.98
CA ALA A 63 -12.12 -10.47 43.13
C ALA A 63 -10.85 -11.30 43.33
N ARG A 64 -9.96 -10.81 44.20
CA ARG A 64 -8.88 -11.60 44.78
C ARG A 64 -9.51 -12.70 45.64
N VAL A 65 -9.59 -13.91 45.09
CA VAL A 65 -9.94 -15.11 45.87
C VAL A 65 -8.65 -15.65 46.48
N GLU A 66 -8.42 -15.29 47.74
CA GLU A 66 -7.44 -15.93 48.60
C GLU A 66 -8.09 -17.23 49.12
N VAL A 67 -7.75 -18.38 48.53
CA VAL A 67 -8.20 -19.68 49.03
C VAL A 67 -7.21 -20.18 50.06
N ALA A 68 -7.71 -20.25 51.30
CA ALA A 68 -7.04 -20.76 52.47
C ALA A 68 -6.71 -22.25 52.35
N VAL A 69 -5.53 -22.60 52.90
CA VAL A 69 -4.99 -23.95 53.06
C VAL A 69 -5.84 -24.76 54.06
N PRO A 70 -6.29 -25.98 53.75
CA PRO A 70 -6.96 -26.84 54.72
C PRO A 70 -5.94 -27.56 55.65
N PRO A 71 -6.30 -27.80 56.94
CA PRO A 71 -5.43 -28.41 57.95
C PRO A 71 -5.28 -29.95 57.80
N PRO A 72 -4.30 -30.57 58.47
CA PRO A 72 -4.00 -31.99 58.31
C PRO A 72 -4.88 -32.88 59.21
N MET A 73 -5.35 -34.01 58.66
CA MET A 73 -5.90 -35.12 59.45
C MET A 73 -5.17 -36.43 59.12
N ALA A 74 -5.05 -37.24 60.17
CA ALA A 74 -4.15 -38.37 60.41
C ALA A 74 -4.60 -39.71 59.74
N PRO A 75 -3.84 -40.82 59.88
CA PRO A 75 -3.66 -41.85 58.85
C PRO A 75 -4.51 -43.12 58.96
N GLY A 76 -4.63 -43.82 57.82
CA GLY A 76 -4.93 -45.26 57.69
C GLY A 76 -5.73 -45.58 56.42
N PRO A 77 -5.83 -46.84 55.96
CA PRO A 77 -4.89 -47.96 55.97
C PRO A 77 -4.35 -48.28 54.54
N THR A 78 -3.22 -48.97 54.49
CA THR A 78 -2.49 -49.43 53.30
C THR A 78 -3.39 -50.05 52.21
N ALA A 79 -3.37 -49.45 51.02
CA ALA A 79 -3.88 -50.04 49.77
C ALA A 79 -2.70 -50.54 48.90
N PRO A 80 -2.86 -51.63 48.14
CA PRO A 80 -1.79 -52.27 47.38
C PRO A 80 -1.27 -51.38 46.22
N PRO A 81 -0.03 -51.61 45.76
CA PRO A 81 0.65 -50.72 44.80
C PRO A 81 -0.13 -50.56 43.49
N PRO A 82 -0.24 -49.34 42.94
CA PRO A 82 -0.81 -49.14 41.61
C PRO A 82 0.11 -49.73 40.54
N GLU A 83 -0.50 -50.50 39.65
CA GLU A 83 0.06 -51.00 38.40
C GLU A 83 0.59 -49.81 37.55
N PRO A 84 1.71 -49.95 36.82
CA PRO A 84 2.30 -48.84 36.08
C PRO A 84 1.31 -48.28 35.04
N ALA A 85 0.84 -47.06 35.28
CA ALA A 85 0.10 -46.30 34.28
C ALA A 85 1.01 -46.13 33.04
N SER A 86 0.51 -46.55 31.89
CA SER A 86 1.15 -46.24 30.60
C SER A 86 1.32 -44.72 30.47
N PRO A 87 2.45 -44.23 29.96
CA PRO A 87 2.67 -42.79 29.86
C PRO A 87 1.57 -42.14 29.00
N PRO A 88 1.12 -40.92 29.35
CA PRO A 88 0.15 -40.19 28.55
C PRO A 88 0.61 -40.11 27.10
N ARG A 89 -0.23 -40.56 26.17
CA ARG A 89 -0.01 -40.37 24.74
C ARG A 89 0.01 -38.87 24.48
N GLU A 90 1.19 -38.35 24.22
CA GLU A 90 1.42 -36.95 23.82
C GLU A 90 0.50 -36.65 22.63
N ALA A 91 -0.44 -35.71 22.82
CA ALA A 91 -1.28 -35.26 21.72
C ALA A 91 -0.35 -34.66 20.64
N PRO A 92 -0.57 -34.98 19.34
CA PRO A 92 0.25 -34.39 18.31
C PRO A 92 0.11 -32.88 18.38
N VAL A 93 1.22 -32.20 18.62
CA VAL A 93 1.31 -30.75 18.58
C VAL A 93 1.12 -30.37 17.11
N THR A 94 -0.10 -29.96 16.74
CA THR A 94 -0.38 -29.50 15.39
C THR A 94 0.47 -28.26 15.15
N SER A 95 1.47 -28.37 14.28
CA SER A 95 2.30 -27.23 13.90
C SER A 95 1.43 -26.19 13.18
N PRO A 96 1.64 -24.89 13.42
CA PRO A 96 0.91 -23.85 12.69
C PRO A 96 1.17 -23.98 11.18
N PRO A 97 0.19 -23.62 10.34
CA PRO A 97 0.35 -23.68 8.89
C PRO A 97 1.52 -22.80 8.45
N PRO A 98 2.22 -23.18 7.36
CA PRO A 98 3.31 -22.37 6.82
C PRO A 98 2.79 -20.99 6.39
N PRO A 99 3.64 -19.95 6.44
CA PRO A 99 3.28 -18.60 6.02
C PRO A 99 2.96 -18.57 4.51
N LEU A 100 2.09 -17.65 4.11
CA LEU A 100 1.76 -17.41 2.71
C LEU A 100 3.01 -17.00 1.93
N SER A 101 3.34 -17.73 0.86
CA SER A 101 4.44 -17.34 -0.03
C SER A 101 4.06 -16.15 -0.92
N THR A 102 5.04 -15.37 -1.37
CA THR A 102 4.82 -14.26 -2.32
C THR A 102 4.15 -14.72 -3.61
N ALA A 103 4.48 -15.93 -4.10
CA ALA A 103 3.84 -16.50 -5.28
C ALA A 103 2.34 -16.77 -5.05
N GLN A 104 1.97 -17.32 -3.90
CA GLN A 104 0.56 -17.52 -3.54
C GLN A 104 -0.17 -16.18 -3.37
N LEU A 105 0.45 -15.17 -2.74
CA LEU A 105 -0.15 -13.84 -2.61
C LEU A 105 -0.39 -13.21 -3.97
N ARG A 106 0.59 -13.25 -4.87
CA ARG A 106 0.46 -12.76 -6.24
C ARG A 106 -0.69 -13.46 -6.97
N GLN A 107 -0.77 -14.79 -6.90
CA GLN A 107 -1.85 -15.53 -7.54
C GLN A 107 -3.22 -15.07 -7.04
N ARG A 108 -3.38 -14.93 -5.72
CA ARG A 108 -4.65 -14.47 -5.12
C ARG A 108 -5.02 -13.04 -5.52
N LEU A 109 -4.03 -12.17 -5.70
CA LEU A 109 -4.24 -10.81 -6.21
C LEU A 109 -4.70 -10.83 -7.68
N GLU A 110 -4.04 -11.63 -8.52
CA GLU A 110 -4.44 -11.80 -9.93
C GLU A 110 -5.85 -12.40 -10.03
N ASP A 111 -6.18 -13.41 -9.22
CA ASP A 111 -7.51 -14.02 -9.19
C ASP A 111 -8.57 -13.00 -8.74
N TYR A 112 -8.32 -12.28 -7.64
CA TYR A 112 -9.23 -11.25 -7.15
C TYR A 112 -9.46 -10.15 -8.19
N PHE A 113 -8.38 -9.66 -8.82
CA PHE A 113 -8.45 -8.68 -9.90
C PHE A 113 -9.20 -9.24 -11.11
N GLY A 114 -8.93 -10.49 -11.50
CA GLY A 114 -9.59 -11.18 -12.61
C GLY A 114 -11.11 -11.28 -12.44
N ASP A 115 -11.56 -11.50 -11.21
CA ASP A 115 -12.97 -11.57 -10.82
C ASP A 115 -13.69 -10.20 -10.77
N GLU A 116 -12.95 -9.09 -10.70
CA GLU A 116 -13.58 -7.78 -10.53
C GLU A 116 -14.40 -7.38 -11.76
N PRO A 117 -15.62 -6.85 -11.58
CA PRO A 117 -16.36 -6.25 -12.69
C PRO A 117 -15.62 -5.01 -13.21
N PHE A 118 -15.89 -4.63 -14.45
CA PHE A 118 -15.38 -3.38 -15.02
C PHE A 118 -16.37 -2.23 -14.77
N ASP A 119 -15.94 -1.18 -14.06
CA ASP A 119 -16.71 0.06 -13.88
C ASP A 119 -16.24 1.11 -14.91
N PRO A 120 -16.93 1.30 -16.04
CA PRO A 120 -16.48 2.21 -17.10
C PRO A 120 -16.48 3.69 -16.68
N ALA A 121 -17.25 4.06 -15.66
CA ALA A 121 -17.34 5.44 -15.19
C ALA A 121 -16.10 5.84 -14.38
N TRP A 122 -15.45 4.87 -13.75
CA TRP A 122 -14.24 5.08 -12.96
C TRP A 122 -12.98 4.59 -13.67
N ALA A 123 -12.98 3.36 -14.20
CA ALA A 123 -11.79 2.68 -14.67
C ALA A 123 -11.01 3.49 -15.72
N ARG A 124 -11.69 4.12 -16.68
CA ARG A 124 -11.02 4.86 -17.76
C ARG A 124 -10.30 6.11 -17.27
N SER A 125 -10.94 6.89 -16.39
CA SER A 125 -10.31 8.07 -15.81
C SER A 125 -9.22 7.68 -14.82
N ALA A 126 -9.41 6.59 -14.08
CA ALA A 126 -8.41 6.02 -13.19
C ALA A 126 -7.18 5.52 -13.96
N GLU A 127 -7.34 4.84 -15.09
CA GLU A 127 -6.24 4.39 -15.96
C GLU A 127 -5.42 5.57 -16.46
N GLN A 128 -6.08 6.65 -16.87
CA GLN A 128 -5.39 7.85 -17.34
C GLN A 128 -4.61 8.52 -16.20
N LEU A 129 -5.25 8.73 -15.05
CA LEU A 129 -4.61 9.32 -13.88
C LEU A 129 -3.43 8.48 -13.38
N ALA A 130 -3.60 7.15 -13.33
CA ALA A 130 -2.54 6.23 -12.97
C ALA A 130 -1.39 6.26 -13.98
N THR A 131 -1.70 6.34 -15.28
CA THR A 131 -0.69 6.44 -16.33
C THR A 131 0.16 7.69 -16.16
N ASP A 132 -0.47 8.84 -15.94
CA ASP A 132 0.23 10.11 -15.79
C ASP A 132 1.05 10.15 -14.50
N GLY A 133 0.48 9.71 -13.37
CA GLY A 133 1.17 9.64 -12.08
C GLY A 133 2.35 8.67 -12.09
N VAL A 134 2.17 7.47 -12.62
CA VAL A 134 3.24 6.47 -12.71
C VAL A 134 4.36 6.96 -13.61
N ARG A 135 4.05 7.54 -14.79
CA ARG A 135 5.09 8.09 -15.68
C ARG A 135 5.86 9.24 -15.05
N ALA A 136 5.20 10.08 -14.26
CA ALA A 136 5.86 11.18 -13.55
C ALA A 136 6.81 10.68 -12.42
N ALA A 137 6.56 9.49 -11.88
CA ALA A 137 7.36 8.88 -10.81
C ALA A 137 8.40 7.87 -11.32
N LEU A 138 8.30 7.38 -12.55
CA LEU A 138 9.23 6.41 -13.12
C LEU A 138 10.61 7.03 -13.38
N PRO A 139 11.71 6.38 -12.95
CA PRO A 139 13.05 6.79 -13.34
C PRO A 139 13.26 6.54 -14.84
N THR A 140 14.17 7.28 -15.48
CA THR A 140 14.41 7.24 -16.94
C THR A 140 14.68 5.84 -17.50
N ALA A 141 15.29 4.95 -16.72
CA ALA A 141 15.63 3.58 -17.15
C ALA A 141 14.48 2.57 -16.97
N ALA A 142 13.45 2.92 -16.21
CA ALA A 142 12.30 2.05 -15.97
C ALA A 142 11.21 2.25 -17.03
N GLN A 143 10.37 1.23 -17.22
CA GLN A 143 9.32 1.24 -18.23
C GLN A 143 7.97 0.92 -17.63
N LEU A 144 6.94 1.65 -18.06
CA LEU A 144 5.55 1.26 -17.81
C LEU A 144 5.14 0.20 -18.83
N ARG A 145 4.89 -1.05 -18.38
CA ARG A 145 4.42 -2.15 -19.24
C ARG A 145 2.92 -2.07 -19.48
N SER A 146 2.12 -1.96 -18.42
CA SER A 146 0.67 -1.88 -18.54
C SER A 146 0.01 -1.23 -17.32
N ILE A 147 -1.18 -0.68 -17.54
CA ILE A 147 -2.12 -0.28 -16.49
C ILE A 147 -3.50 -0.77 -16.92
N GLN A 148 -4.20 -1.43 -16.01
CA GLN A 148 -5.58 -1.86 -16.19
C GLN A 148 -6.36 -1.56 -14.92
N CYS A 149 -7.46 -0.83 -15.00
CA CYS A 149 -8.33 -0.58 -13.87
C CYS A 149 -9.68 -1.30 -14.04
N ARG A 150 -10.24 -1.78 -12.93
CA ARG A 150 -11.54 -2.48 -12.90
C ARG A 150 -12.55 -1.72 -12.07
N ALA A 151 -13.27 -2.35 -11.14
CA ALA A 151 -14.27 -1.66 -10.33
C ALA A 151 -13.66 -1.00 -9.08
N SER A 152 -12.66 -1.65 -8.48
CA SER A 152 -12.03 -1.15 -7.26
C SER A 152 -10.51 -1.19 -7.25
N LEU A 153 -9.84 -1.87 -8.18
CA LEU A 153 -8.37 -1.87 -8.27
C LEU A 153 -7.85 -1.44 -9.64
N CYS A 154 -6.62 -0.94 -9.64
CA CYS A 154 -5.76 -0.82 -10.81
C CYS A 154 -4.57 -1.77 -10.67
N ARG A 155 -4.35 -2.62 -11.68
CA ARG A 155 -3.15 -3.43 -11.85
C ARG A 155 -2.14 -2.64 -12.70
N ILE A 156 -1.03 -2.26 -12.09
CA ILE A 156 0.03 -1.46 -12.70
C ILE A 156 1.27 -2.34 -12.80
N GLU A 157 1.83 -2.47 -14.00
CA GLU A 157 3.03 -3.27 -14.24
C GLU A 157 4.16 -2.40 -14.77
N THR A 158 5.30 -2.46 -14.08
CA THR A 158 6.51 -1.70 -14.42
C THR A 158 7.72 -2.62 -14.50
N GLU A 159 8.68 -2.27 -15.34
CA GLU A 159 9.95 -2.98 -15.50
C GLU A 159 11.10 -2.07 -15.06
N HIS A 160 12.02 -2.63 -14.26
CA HIS A 160 13.17 -1.93 -13.69
C HIS A 160 14.45 -2.74 -13.94
N GLY A 161 15.60 -2.06 -13.96
CA GLY A 161 16.89 -2.75 -14.17
C GLY A 161 17.32 -3.62 -12.99
N ASP A 162 16.94 -3.23 -11.76
CA ASP A 162 17.31 -3.94 -10.55
C ASP A 162 16.27 -3.72 -9.43
N SER A 163 16.49 -4.37 -8.29
CA SER A 163 15.56 -4.29 -7.15
C SER A 163 15.61 -2.94 -6.44
N GLU A 164 16.73 -2.21 -6.49
CA GLU A 164 16.87 -0.90 -5.87
C GLU A 164 16.03 0.14 -6.63
N GLN A 165 16.08 0.12 -7.96
CA GLN A 165 15.25 0.95 -8.84
C GLN A 165 13.77 0.67 -8.64
N SER A 166 13.37 -0.61 -8.55
CA SER A 166 11.99 -1.01 -8.25
C SER A 166 11.50 -0.45 -6.90
N LEU A 167 12.31 -0.60 -5.84
CA LEU A 167 11.96 -0.07 -4.50
C LEU A 167 11.88 1.47 -4.49
N SER A 168 12.83 2.14 -5.16
CA SER A 168 12.83 3.60 -5.29
C SER A 168 11.58 4.12 -5.99
N PHE A 169 11.16 3.43 -7.07
CA PHE A 169 9.91 3.71 -7.75
C PHE A 169 8.71 3.54 -6.83
N VAL A 170 8.58 2.41 -6.13
CA VAL A 170 7.44 2.15 -5.23
C VAL A 170 7.34 3.22 -4.15
N HIS A 171 8.45 3.59 -3.54
CA HIS A 171 8.50 4.64 -2.52
C HIS A 171 8.05 5.99 -3.09
N THR A 172 8.55 6.35 -4.28
CA THR A 172 8.22 7.63 -4.92
C THR A 172 6.77 7.70 -5.39
N ALA A 173 6.28 6.63 -6.03
CA ALA A 173 4.99 6.61 -6.70
C ALA A 173 3.80 6.36 -5.76
N PHE A 174 4.02 5.70 -4.61
CA PHE A 174 2.93 5.25 -3.75
C PHE A 174 3.09 5.58 -2.26
N MET A 175 4.29 5.97 -1.80
CA MET A 175 4.54 6.27 -0.38
C MET A 175 4.88 7.73 -0.11
N ASN A 176 5.34 8.48 -1.13
CA ASN A 176 5.62 9.90 -1.01
C ASN A 176 4.33 10.72 -1.22
N PRO A 177 3.83 11.43 -0.21
CA PRO A 177 2.56 12.17 -0.31
C PRO A 177 2.56 13.28 -1.38
N GLU A 178 3.72 13.80 -1.77
CA GLU A 178 3.83 14.84 -2.81
C GLU A 178 3.82 14.27 -4.24
N ARG A 179 4.06 12.97 -4.38
CA ARG A 179 4.27 12.29 -5.67
C ARG A 179 3.37 11.07 -5.86
N GLN A 180 2.59 10.73 -4.85
CA GLN A 180 1.70 9.58 -4.90
C GLN A 180 0.71 9.72 -6.06
N VAL A 181 0.46 8.62 -6.76
CA VAL A 181 -0.52 8.59 -7.86
C VAL A 181 -1.89 9.09 -7.36
N TRP A 182 -2.34 8.56 -6.22
CA TRP A 182 -3.44 9.08 -5.41
C TRP A 182 -3.40 8.46 -4.00
N ASN A 183 -4.27 8.92 -3.10
CA ASN A 183 -4.28 8.46 -1.71
C ASN A 183 -5.10 7.18 -1.54
N ALA A 184 -4.50 6.01 -1.76
CA ALA A 184 -5.17 4.73 -1.57
C ALA A 184 -4.23 3.63 -1.07
N ALA A 185 -4.84 2.55 -0.57
CA ALA A 185 -4.13 1.33 -0.21
C ALA A 185 -3.51 0.70 -1.46
N PHE A 186 -2.32 0.11 -1.30
CA PHE A 186 -1.66 -0.60 -2.39
C PHE A 186 -0.89 -1.81 -1.87
N VAL A 187 -0.68 -2.78 -2.76
CA VAL A 187 0.22 -3.91 -2.52
C VAL A 187 1.07 -4.13 -3.77
N THR A 188 2.37 -4.31 -3.55
CA THR A 188 3.34 -4.55 -4.60
C THR A 188 3.91 -5.96 -4.49
N VAL A 189 3.94 -6.68 -5.60
CA VAL A 189 4.55 -8.01 -5.70
C VAL A 189 5.49 -8.06 -6.91
N ARG A 190 6.49 -8.94 -6.83
CA ARG A 190 7.36 -9.23 -7.96
C ARG A 190 6.58 -10.04 -9.00
N GLY A 191 6.61 -9.61 -10.26
CA GLY A 191 5.97 -10.29 -11.38
C GLY A 191 6.68 -11.60 -11.74
N GLU A 192 5.94 -12.54 -12.32
CA GLU A 192 6.46 -13.87 -12.72
C GLU A 192 7.60 -13.79 -13.72
N ASP A 193 7.54 -12.82 -14.65
CA ASP A 193 8.53 -12.61 -15.71
C ASP A 193 9.86 -11.99 -15.23
N SER A 194 10.02 -11.78 -13.92
CA SER A 194 11.22 -11.15 -13.37
C SER A 194 12.42 -12.08 -13.44
N THR A 195 13.58 -11.52 -13.77
CA THR A 195 14.90 -12.17 -13.69
C THR A 195 15.80 -11.40 -12.73
N GLU A 196 17.06 -11.80 -12.54
CA GLU A 196 18.00 -11.08 -11.67
C GLU A 196 18.31 -9.67 -12.20
N ASP A 197 18.51 -9.53 -13.51
CA ASP A 197 18.85 -8.27 -14.17
C ASP A 197 17.63 -7.48 -14.71
N ARG A 198 16.42 -7.95 -14.38
CA ARG A 198 15.16 -7.35 -14.87
C ARG A 198 14.03 -7.59 -13.90
N ILE A 199 13.66 -6.56 -13.16
CA ILE A 199 12.62 -6.65 -12.12
C ILE A 199 11.30 -6.16 -12.68
N VAL A 200 10.36 -7.09 -12.88
CA VAL A 200 8.98 -6.75 -13.17
C VAL A 200 8.24 -6.58 -11.85
N THR A 201 7.63 -5.43 -11.66
CA THR A 201 6.90 -5.04 -10.45
C THR A 201 5.43 -4.88 -10.79
N VAL A 202 4.57 -5.65 -10.11
CA VAL A 202 3.11 -5.55 -10.25
C VAL A 202 2.56 -4.90 -8.99
N THR A 203 1.97 -3.72 -9.15
CA THR A 203 1.31 -2.97 -8.07
C THR A 203 -0.19 -3.02 -8.26
N TYR A 204 -0.91 -3.43 -7.23
CA TYR A 204 -2.36 -3.31 -7.15
C TYR A 204 -2.67 -2.10 -6.31
N LEU A 205 -3.18 -1.06 -6.95
CA LEU A 205 -3.56 0.20 -6.32
C LEU A 205 -5.07 0.25 -6.20
N ALA A 206 -5.57 0.39 -4.97
CA ALA A 206 -7.00 0.50 -4.74
C ALA A 206 -7.55 1.84 -5.20
N ARG A 207 -8.85 1.86 -5.48
CA ARG A 207 -9.65 3.07 -5.59
C ARG A 207 -9.59 3.82 -4.26
N GLU A 208 -9.59 5.16 -4.31
CA GLU A 208 -9.60 5.98 -3.10
C GLU A 208 -10.77 5.59 -2.18
N GLY A 209 -10.47 5.45 -0.89
CA GLY A 209 -11.44 5.04 0.13
C GLY A 209 -11.83 3.56 0.10
N VAL A 210 -11.27 2.76 -0.81
CA VAL A 210 -11.45 1.31 -0.83
C VAL A 210 -10.25 0.61 -0.20
N GLU A 211 -10.55 -0.29 0.74
CA GLU A 211 -9.55 -1.16 1.37
C GLU A 211 -9.20 -2.35 0.47
N LEU A 212 -7.96 -2.83 0.57
CA LEU A 212 -7.62 -4.12 0.00
C LEU A 212 -8.33 -5.24 0.78
N PRO A 213 -8.83 -6.30 0.13
CA PRO A 213 -9.55 -7.38 0.78
C PRO A 213 -8.58 -8.33 1.50
N MET A 214 -7.89 -7.83 2.52
CA MET A 214 -6.78 -8.51 3.18
C MET A 214 -7.21 -9.85 3.78
N GLU A 215 -8.45 -9.98 4.27
CA GLU A 215 -8.98 -11.23 4.79
C GLU A 215 -9.04 -12.30 3.70
N ARG A 216 -9.50 -11.94 2.49
CA ARG A 216 -9.56 -12.86 1.34
C ARG A 216 -8.16 -13.18 0.84
N LEU A 217 -7.29 -12.18 0.75
CA LEU A 217 -5.92 -12.33 0.22
C LEU A 217 -5.02 -13.16 1.14
N LEU A 218 -5.20 -13.05 2.45
CA LEU A 218 -4.36 -13.72 3.45
C LEU A 218 -4.97 -15.01 4.01
N SER A 219 -6.24 -15.31 3.73
CA SER A 219 -6.90 -16.52 4.22
C SER A 219 -6.13 -17.79 3.84
N SER A 220 -5.91 -18.70 4.79
CA SER A 220 -5.30 -20.01 4.50
C SER A 220 -6.23 -20.94 3.71
N SER A 221 -7.51 -20.57 3.56
CA SER A 221 -8.51 -21.34 2.83
C SER A 221 -8.32 -21.17 1.33
N ASN A 222 -7.90 -22.23 0.65
CA ASN A 222 -7.94 -22.29 -0.81
C ASN A 222 -9.42 -22.35 -1.25
N PRO A 223 -9.96 -21.39 -2.01
CA PRO A 223 -11.22 -21.64 -2.69
C PRO A 223 -10.93 -22.71 -3.76
N LEU A 224 -11.51 -23.89 -3.55
CA LEU A 224 -11.52 -25.01 -4.49
C LEU A 224 -12.34 -24.67 -5.74
#